data_AF-A0A521KL33-F1
#
_entry.id   AF-A0A521KL33-F1
#
_cell.length_a   1.000
_cell.length_b   1.000
_cell.length_c   1.000
_cell.angle_alpha   90.00
_cell.angle_beta   90.00
_cell.angle_gamma   90.00
#
_symmetry.space_group_name_H-M   'P 1'
#
loop_
_entity.id
_entity.type
_entity.pdbx_description
1 polymer ?
#
loop_
_entity_poly.entity_id
_entity_poly.type
_entity_poly.pdbx_seq_one_letter_code
_entity_poly.pdbx_strand_id
1 'polypeptide(L)'
;MVTALTLSFALPVLAQTNTPNIDHRQQNQQQRIDQGIQSGALTNRETNHLEQAQERIQGMEDKAKSDGSVTSQERKRLQQAENVQSRHIYRQKHDRQHDFNHDGMRDHSPHHLHRR
;
A
#
# COMPACT_ATOMS: atom_id res chain seq x y z
N MET A 1 -27.73 34.16 -47.74
CA MET A 1 -26.42 33.52 -47.55
C MET A 1 -26.20 33.38 -46.05
N VAL A 2 -26.23 32.16 -45.51
CA VAL A 2 -26.10 31.92 -44.06
C VAL A 2 -24.65 31.50 -43.82
N THR A 3 -23.84 32.43 -43.33
CA THR A 3 -22.46 32.15 -42.90
C THR A 3 -22.51 31.52 -41.51
N ALA A 4 -22.48 30.19 -41.44
CA ALA A 4 -22.30 29.46 -40.20
C ALA A 4 -20.82 29.50 -39.79
N LEU A 5 -20.50 30.36 -38.82
CA LEU A 5 -19.19 30.40 -38.19
C LEU A 5 -19.11 29.26 -37.17
N THR A 6 -18.56 28.11 -37.57
CA THR A 6 -18.34 26.97 -36.67
C THR A 6 -17.14 27.26 -35.78
N LEU A 7 -17.41 27.67 -34.54
CA LEU A 7 -16.40 27.87 -33.51
C LEU A 7 -16.03 26.50 -32.91
N SER A 8 -14.93 25.90 -33.39
CA SER A 8 -14.40 24.66 -32.84
C SER A 8 -13.78 24.91 -31.46
N PHE A 9 -14.53 24.63 -30.41
CA PHE A 9 -13.99 24.57 -29.04
C PHE A 9 -13.19 23.26 -28.88
N ALA A 10 -11.86 23.37 -28.85
CA ALA A 10 -11.01 22.29 -28.37
C ALA A 10 -11.15 22.20 -26.85
N LEU A 11 -11.84 21.17 -26.36
CA LEU A 11 -11.90 20.90 -24.93
C LEU A 11 -10.53 20.38 -24.47
N PRO A 12 -9.86 21.03 -23.50
CA PRO A 12 -8.65 20.45 -22.91
C PRO A 12 -9.06 19.16 -22.19
N VAL A 13 -8.44 18.05 -22.58
CA VAL A 13 -8.56 16.77 -21.85
C VAL A 13 -7.95 17.00 -20.47
N LEU A 14 -8.80 17.16 -19.46
CA LEU A 14 -8.37 17.21 -18.06
C LEU A 14 -7.83 15.82 -17.71
N ALA A 15 -6.50 15.71 -17.59
CA ALA A 15 -5.86 14.53 -17.05
C ALA A 15 -6.37 14.30 -15.62
N GLN A 16 -6.93 13.11 -15.39
CA GLN A 16 -7.61 12.78 -14.13
C GLN A 16 -6.57 12.67 -13.01
N THR A 17 -6.58 13.66 -12.11
CA THR A 17 -5.74 13.75 -10.90
C THR A 17 -6.15 12.79 -9.79
N ASN A 18 -7.36 12.24 -9.87
CA ASN A 18 -7.91 11.36 -8.84
C ASN A 18 -7.40 9.92 -9.02
N THR A 19 -6.88 9.34 -7.93
CA THR A 19 -6.44 7.95 -7.79
C THR A 19 -7.37 7.17 -6.84
N PRO A 20 -8.71 7.16 -7.06
CA PRO A 20 -9.67 6.63 -6.08
C PRO A 20 -9.44 5.15 -5.72
N ASN A 21 -8.91 4.37 -6.67
CA ASN A 21 -8.57 2.96 -6.42
C ASN A 21 -7.34 2.78 -5.51
N ILE A 22 -6.45 3.77 -5.39
CA ILE A 22 -5.30 3.73 -4.50
C ILE A 22 -5.75 4.08 -3.08
N ASP A 23 -6.51 5.16 -2.91
CA ASP A 23 -7.05 5.59 -1.61
C ASP A 23 -7.84 4.43 -0.94
N HIS A 24 -8.72 3.78 -1.69
CA HIS A 24 -9.50 2.62 -1.21
C HIS A 24 -8.61 1.45 -0.78
N ARG A 25 -7.49 1.23 -1.46
CA ARG A 25 -6.59 0.13 -1.14
C ARG A 25 -5.74 0.43 0.08
N GLN A 26 -5.30 1.65 0.28
CA GLN A 26 -4.60 2.08 1.50
C GLN A 26 -5.53 1.92 2.73
N GLN A 27 -6.79 2.34 2.61
CA GLN A 27 -7.79 2.13 3.67
C GLN A 27 -7.97 0.64 4.01
N ASN A 28 -8.12 -0.22 2.99
CA ASN A 28 -8.24 -1.67 3.21
C ASN A 28 -6.98 -2.27 3.83
N GLN A 29 -5.79 -1.76 3.48
CA GLN A 29 -4.54 -2.17 4.09
C GLN A 29 -4.46 -1.76 5.55
N GLN A 30 -4.91 -0.55 5.89
CA GLN A 30 -4.96 -0.07 7.27
C GLN A 30 -5.86 -0.97 8.12
N GLN A 31 -7.06 -1.27 7.63
CA GLN A 31 -7.97 -2.19 8.32
C GLN A 31 -7.36 -3.57 8.56
N ARG A 32 -6.53 -4.07 7.63
CA ARG A 32 -5.85 -5.36 7.80
C ARG A 32 -4.75 -5.30 8.86
N ILE A 33 -4.02 -4.19 8.94
CA ILE A 33 -3.03 -3.91 9.98
C ILE A 33 -3.74 -3.84 11.32
N ASP A 34 -4.79 -3.01 11.44
CA ASP A 34 -5.58 -2.85 12.67
C ASP A 34 -6.13 -4.19 13.17
N GLN A 35 -6.69 -5.01 12.26
CA GLN A 35 -7.13 -6.37 12.60
C GLN A 35 -5.97 -7.25 13.09
N GLY A 36 -4.79 -7.13 12.50
CA GLY A 36 -3.61 -7.89 12.91
C GLY A 36 -3.12 -7.47 14.30
N ILE A 37 -3.18 -6.18 14.63
CA ILE A 37 -2.91 -5.65 15.97
C ILE A 37 -3.94 -6.21 16.96
N GLN A 38 -5.23 -6.06 16.64
CA GLN A 38 -6.33 -6.51 17.51
C GLN A 38 -6.33 -8.02 17.75
N SER A 39 -5.96 -8.82 16.74
CA SER A 39 -5.88 -10.27 16.88
C SER A 39 -4.56 -10.76 17.48
N GLY A 40 -3.59 -9.86 17.72
CA GLY A 40 -2.23 -10.23 18.13
C GLY A 40 -1.44 -10.97 17.04
N ALA A 41 -1.90 -10.94 15.80
CA ALA A 41 -1.19 -11.55 14.67
C ALA A 41 -0.05 -10.67 14.15
N LEU A 42 0.00 -9.39 14.53
CA LEU A 42 1.09 -8.47 14.24
C LEU A 42 1.69 -7.96 15.54
N THR A 43 3.01 -8.00 15.64
CA THR A 43 3.73 -7.36 16.75
C THR A 43 3.81 -5.84 16.54
N ASN A 44 4.13 -5.09 17.60
CA ASN A 44 4.33 -3.63 17.51
C ASN A 44 5.44 -3.25 16.51
N ARG A 45 6.53 -4.05 16.45
CA ARG A 45 7.65 -3.80 15.54
C ARG A 45 7.23 -3.99 14.08
N GLU A 46 6.47 -5.04 13.80
CA GLU A 46 5.92 -5.33 12.47
C GLU A 46 4.92 -4.28 12.03
N THR A 47 4.01 -3.92 12.93
CA THR A 47 3.06 -2.84 12.73
C THR A 47 3.78 -1.56 12.33
N ASN A 48 4.79 -1.13 13.10
CA ASN A 48 5.58 0.05 12.77
C ASN A 48 6.25 -0.05 11.38
N HIS A 49 6.72 -1.23 10.98
CA HIS A 49 7.30 -1.43 9.65
C HIS A 49 6.24 -1.31 8.54
N LEU A 50 5.04 -1.85 8.76
CA LEU A 50 3.92 -1.76 7.81
C LEU A 50 3.41 -0.32 7.68
N GLU A 51 3.29 0.41 8.79
CA GLU A 51 2.88 1.82 8.82
C GLU A 51 3.87 2.70 8.05
N GLN A 52 5.18 2.55 8.29
CA GLN A 52 6.20 3.27 7.53
C GLN A 52 6.14 2.98 6.03
N ALA A 53 5.75 1.77 5.65
CA ALA A 53 5.57 1.44 4.24
C ALA A 53 4.30 2.08 3.65
N GLN A 54 3.20 2.15 4.40
CA GLN A 54 2.00 2.92 4.01
C GLN A 54 2.32 4.41 3.82
N GLU A 55 3.05 5.02 4.76
CA GLU A 55 3.47 6.43 4.68
C GLU A 55 4.32 6.70 3.43
N ARG A 56 5.22 5.79 3.07
CA ARG A 56 6.00 5.91 1.83
C ARG A 56 5.12 5.89 0.59
N ILE A 57 4.07 5.07 0.57
CA ILE A 57 3.11 5.01 -0.53
C ILE A 57 2.30 6.30 -0.60
N GLN A 58 1.86 6.82 0.55
CA GLN A 58 1.18 8.11 0.62
C GLN A 58 2.06 9.23 0.04
N GLY A 59 3.33 9.30 0.44
CA GLY A 59 4.26 10.30 -0.11
C GLY A 59 4.50 10.16 -1.62
N MET A 60 4.49 8.93 -2.16
CA MET A 60 4.53 8.73 -3.62
C MET A 60 3.25 9.22 -4.30
N GLU A 61 2.10 9.03 -3.67
CA GLU A 61 0.82 9.48 -4.20
C GLU A 61 0.72 11.00 -4.16
N ASP A 62 1.07 11.63 -3.05
CA ASP A 62 1.08 13.08 -2.87
C ASP A 62 1.99 13.74 -3.90
N LYS A 63 3.16 13.14 -4.15
CA LYS A 63 4.09 13.60 -5.19
C LYS A 63 3.52 13.43 -6.60
N ALA A 64 2.81 12.34 -6.87
CA ALA A 64 2.15 12.16 -8.17
C ALA A 64 0.98 13.16 -8.35
N LYS A 65 0.31 13.53 -7.27
CA LYS A 65 -0.78 14.52 -7.25
C LYS A 65 -0.24 15.96 -7.33
N SER A 66 0.96 16.25 -6.80
CA SER A 66 1.52 17.61 -6.76
C SER A 66 1.80 18.21 -8.12
N ASP A 67 2.12 17.38 -9.11
CA ASP A 67 2.40 17.80 -10.48
C ASP A 67 1.11 18.13 -11.27
N GLY A 68 -0.05 18.04 -10.59
CA GLY A 68 -1.35 18.42 -11.13
C GLY A 68 -1.97 17.39 -12.06
N SER A 69 -1.34 16.23 -12.26
CA SER A 69 -1.86 15.09 -13.05
C SER A 69 -1.06 13.83 -12.77
N VAL A 70 -1.75 12.74 -12.40
CA VAL A 70 -1.11 11.44 -12.21
C VAL A 70 -0.94 10.75 -13.56
N THR A 71 0.29 10.58 -14.01
CA THR A 71 0.60 9.87 -15.25
C THR A 71 0.31 8.36 -15.14
N SER A 72 0.11 7.70 -16.28
CA SER A 72 -0.07 6.23 -16.30
C SER A 72 1.12 5.48 -15.70
N GLN A 73 2.33 6.02 -15.83
CA GLN A 73 3.54 5.41 -15.27
C GLN A 73 3.59 5.53 -13.74
N GLU A 74 3.21 6.69 -13.19
CA GLU A 74 3.10 6.88 -11.74
C GLU A 74 2.00 6.01 -11.15
N ARG A 75 0.83 5.97 -11.80
CA ARG A 75 -0.26 5.07 -11.40
C ARG A 75 0.20 3.61 -11.35
N LYS A 76 0.97 3.16 -12.35
CA LYS A 76 1.53 1.80 -12.37
C LYS A 76 2.50 1.57 -11.22
N ARG A 77 3.38 2.54 -10.92
CA ARG A 77 4.32 2.46 -9.79
C ARG A 77 3.59 2.40 -8.44
N LEU A 78 2.59 3.25 -8.23
CA LEU A 78 1.73 3.22 -7.04
C LEU A 78 1.03 1.88 -6.89
N GLN A 79 0.42 1.38 -7.96
CA GLN A 79 -0.26 0.09 -7.94
C GLN A 79 0.69 -1.08 -7.62
N GLN A 80 1.91 -1.05 -8.14
CA GLN A 80 2.95 -2.03 -7.81
C GLN A 80 3.36 -1.95 -6.34
N ALA A 81 3.59 -0.75 -5.81
CA ALA A 81 3.93 -0.55 -4.40
C ALA A 81 2.84 -1.09 -3.47
N GLU A 82 1.58 -0.76 -3.76
CA GLU A 82 0.41 -1.26 -3.05
C GLU A 82 0.27 -2.79 -3.11
N ASN A 83 0.65 -3.41 -4.23
CA ASN A 83 0.67 -4.88 -4.37
C ASN A 83 1.76 -5.53 -3.52
N VAL A 84 2.94 -4.92 -3.47
CA VAL A 84 4.02 -5.36 -2.59
C VAL A 84 3.58 -5.23 -1.14
N GLN A 85 3.06 -4.07 -0.74
CA GLN A 85 2.62 -3.84 0.63
C GLN A 85 1.52 -4.82 1.05
N SER A 86 0.53 -5.07 0.21
CA SER A 86 -0.52 -6.05 0.51
C SER A 86 0.03 -7.47 0.77
N ARG A 87 1.06 -7.88 0.03
CA ARG A 87 1.76 -9.16 0.23
C ARG A 87 2.56 -9.16 1.54
N HIS A 88 3.18 -8.05 1.90
CA HIS A 88 3.91 -7.91 3.18
C HIS A 88 2.94 -8.03 4.35
N ILE A 89 1.81 -7.31 4.34
CA ILE A 89 0.75 -7.43 5.35
C ILE A 89 0.23 -8.88 5.43
N TYR A 90 0.01 -9.53 4.27
CA TYR A 90 -0.46 -10.92 4.28
C TYR A 90 0.57 -11.85 4.93
N ARG A 91 1.84 -11.70 4.55
CA ARG A 91 2.92 -12.51 5.11
C ARG A 91 3.06 -12.29 6.61
N GLN A 92 3.07 -11.04 7.11
CA GLN A 92 3.21 -10.77 8.54
C GLN A 92 1.99 -11.20 9.38
N LYS A 93 0.80 -11.27 8.77
CA LYS A 93 -0.38 -11.81 9.47
C LYS A 93 -0.41 -13.34 9.53
N HIS A 94 0.36 -14.03 8.70
CA HIS A 94 0.29 -15.49 8.51
C HIS A 94 1.63 -16.20 8.68
N ASP A 95 2.74 -15.46 8.75
CA ASP A 95 3.99 -16.01 9.23
C ASP A 95 3.70 -16.35 10.67
N ARG A 96 3.72 -17.64 10.96
CA ARG A 96 3.43 -18.18 12.27
C ARG A 96 4.59 -17.78 13.17
N GLN A 97 4.73 -16.50 13.48
CA GLN A 97 5.54 -16.00 14.57
C GLN A 97 4.85 -16.49 15.84
N HIS A 98 5.03 -17.79 16.09
CA HIS A 98 5.09 -18.38 17.41
C HIS A 98 6.32 -17.77 18.09
N ASP A 99 6.27 -16.47 18.32
CA ASP A 99 7.20 -15.80 19.19
C ASP A 99 6.68 -16.07 20.60
N PHE A 100 7.33 -16.99 21.30
CA PHE A 100 6.99 -17.27 22.69
C PHE A 100 7.29 -16.05 23.60
N ASN A 101 8.03 -15.03 23.11
CA ASN A 101 8.60 -13.96 23.93
C ASN A 101 8.20 -12.51 23.54
N HIS A 102 7.45 -12.28 22.45
CA HIS A 102 6.84 -10.98 22.10
C HIS A 102 7.79 -9.76 22.11
N ASP A 103 9.09 -9.95 21.91
CA ASP A 103 10.10 -8.87 21.94
C ASP A 103 10.72 -8.59 20.55
N GLY A 104 10.30 -9.35 19.54
CA GLY A 104 10.75 -9.20 18.16
C GLY A 104 12.18 -9.69 17.95
N MET A 105 12.74 -10.49 18.85
CA MET A 105 13.91 -11.31 18.55
C MET A 105 13.43 -12.65 17.96
N ARG A 106 13.96 -13.03 16.79
CA ARG A 106 13.73 -14.37 16.26
C ARG A 106 14.46 -15.36 17.15
N ASP A 107 13.78 -15.87 18.16
CA ASP A 107 14.23 -17.07 18.83
C ASP A 107 14.24 -18.18 17.80
N HIS A 108 15.46 -18.54 17.38
CA HIS A 108 15.65 -19.74 16.58
C HIS A 108 15.18 -20.89 17.45
N SER A 109 14.10 -21.56 17.03
CA SER A 109 13.67 -22.81 17.65
C SER A 109 14.92 -23.67 17.90
N PRO A 110 15.16 -24.14 19.14
CA PRO A 110 16.28 -25.04 19.37
C PRO A 110 16.03 -26.24 18.46
N HIS A 111 16.91 -26.40 17.46
CA HIS A 111 16.89 -27.54 16.57
C HIS A 111 16.78 -28.80 17.44
N HIS A 112 15.65 -29.49 17.35
CA HIS A 112 15.45 -30.77 18.00
C HIS A 112 16.56 -31.73 17.53
N LEU A 113 17.58 -31.89 18.36
CA LEU A 113 18.54 -32.98 18.32
C LEU A 113 17.82 -34.27 18.71
N HIS A 114 17.00 -34.79 17.80
CA HIS A 114 16.55 -36.16 17.85
C HIS A 114 16.71 -36.78 16.47
N ARG A 115 17.94 -37.16 16.16
CA ARG A 115 18.17 -38.31 15.28
C ARG A 115 19.22 -39.20 15.92
N ARG A 116 18.80 -40.45 16.11
CA ARG A 116 19.50 -41.57 16.73
C ARG A 116 20.88 -41.81 16.16
#